data_AF-A0AAU3UDT4-F1
#
_entry.id   AF-A0AAU3UDT4-F1
#
_cell.length_a   1.000
_cell.length_b   1.000
_cell.length_c   1.000
_cell.angle_alpha   90.00
_cell.angle_beta   90.00
_cell.angle_gamma   90.00
#
_symmetry.space_group_name_H-M   'P 1'
#
loop_
_entity.id
_entity.type
_entity.pdbx_description
1 polymer ?
#
loop_
_entity_poly.entity_id
_entity_poly.type
_entity_poly.pdbx_seq_one_letter_code
_entity_poly.pdbx_strand_id
1 'polypeptide(L)'
;MRSVVLERRPHEAWAEVAPLVLCGARSGVRVCADDGKVMELLVTAEFVCTPDELAAGAHFAVTRRSAGAPVGEVGRAVGDQRSGVTTVE
;
A
#
# COMPACT_ATOMS: atom_id res chain seq x y z
N MET A 1 4.68 17.43 -4.24
CA MET A 1 4.58 15.99 -4.59
C MET A 1 3.42 15.43 -3.78
N ARG A 2 2.47 14.69 -4.37
CA ARG A 2 1.37 14.09 -3.59
C ARG A 2 1.90 12.89 -2.79
N SER A 3 1.42 12.69 -1.57
CA SER A 3 1.70 11.51 -0.77
C SER A 3 1.07 10.27 -1.39
N VAL A 4 1.65 9.11 -1.10
CA VAL A 4 1.08 7.80 -1.41
C VAL A 4 0.40 7.28 -0.15
N VAL A 5 -0.91 7.05 -0.25
CA VAL A 5 -1.73 6.50 0.82
C VAL A 5 -1.95 5.02 0.54
N LEU A 6 -1.50 4.18 1.47
CA LEU A 6 -1.82 2.76 1.46
C LEU A 6 -3.13 2.57 2.23
N GLU A 7 -4.15 2.10 1.53
CA GLU A 7 -5.48 1.93 2.11
C GLU A 7 -5.45 0.96 3.29
N ARG A 8 -6.35 1.20 4.25
CA ARG A 8 -6.45 0.40 5.48
C ARG A 8 -6.61 -1.09 5.18
N ARG A 9 -5.89 -1.90 5.93
CA ARG A 9 -5.96 -3.37 5.88
C ARG A 9 -6.07 -3.95 7.29
N PRO A 10 -6.65 -5.15 7.44
CA PRO A 10 -6.60 -5.86 8.71
C PRO A 10 -5.14 -6.17 9.09
N HIS A 11 -4.88 -6.32 10.38
CA HIS A 11 -3.56 -6.50 10.98
C HIS A 11 -2.66 -7.54 10.26
N GLU A 12 -3.22 -8.63 9.74
CA GLU A 12 -2.47 -9.66 9.02
C GLU A 12 -1.77 -9.20 7.74
N ALA A 13 -2.12 -8.03 7.20
CA ALA A 13 -1.56 -7.49 5.96
C ALA A 13 -0.36 -6.53 6.17
N TRP A 14 0.17 -6.44 7.39
CA TRP A 14 1.30 -5.55 7.66
C TRP A 14 2.60 -5.98 7.00
N ALA A 15 2.75 -7.29 6.75
CA ALA A 15 3.93 -7.83 6.07
C ALA A 15 4.11 -7.20 4.68
N GLU A 16 3.02 -6.73 4.08
CA GLU A 16 3.01 -6.05 2.79
C GLU A 16 3.10 -4.52 2.93
N VAL A 17 2.51 -3.93 3.97
CA VAL A 17 2.49 -2.46 4.18
C VAL A 17 3.82 -1.91 4.73
N ALA A 18 4.39 -2.57 5.74
CA ALA A 18 5.62 -2.14 6.41
C ALA A 18 6.82 -1.94 5.44
N PRO A 19 7.14 -2.87 4.52
CA PRO A 19 8.26 -2.66 3.60
C PRO A 19 8.01 -1.48 2.64
N LEU A 20 6.76 -1.22 2.24
CA LEU A 20 6.44 -0.11 1.33
C LEU A 20 6.65 1.25 1.98
N VAL A 21 6.19 1.43 3.22
CA VAL A 21 6.39 2.70 3.95
C VAL A 21 7.88 2.96 4.22
N LEU A 22 8.64 1.92 4.56
CA LEU A 22 10.10 2.00 4.78
C LEU A 22 10.86 2.31 3.49
N CYS A 23 10.52 1.65 2.38
CA CYS A 23 11.12 1.93 1.07
C CYS A 23 10.83 3.35 0.59
N GLY A 24 9.59 3.84 0.81
CA GLY A 24 9.21 5.22 0.55
C GLY A 24 10.13 6.20 1.27
N ALA A 25 10.27 6.05 2.58
CA ALA A 25 11.13 6.91 3.39
C ALA A 25 12.59 6.90 2.93
N ARG A 26 13.15 5.72 2.63
CA ARG A 26 14.52 5.60 2.09
C ARG A 26 14.71 6.27 0.73
N SER A 27 13.64 6.35 -0.06
CA SER A 27 13.64 6.94 -1.40
C SER A 27 13.25 8.43 -1.39
N GLY A 28 12.99 9.02 -0.22
CA GLY A 28 12.48 10.39 -0.11
C GLY A 28 11.04 10.57 -0.61
N VAL A 29 10.28 9.49 -0.75
CA VAL A 29 8.87 9.51 -1.17
C VAL A 29 8.00 9.33 0.05
N ARG A 30 7.04 10.24 0.25
CA ARG A 30 6.08 10.12 1.34
C ARG A 30 5.06 9.01 1.05
N VAL A 31 5.25 7.87 1.70
CA VAL A 31 4.30 6.75 1.73
C VAL A 31 3.79 6.58 3.16
N CYS A 32 2.49 6.44 3.33
CA CYS A 32 1.83 6.32 4.63
C CYS A 32 0.69 5.31 4.59
N ALA A 33 0.29 4.79 5.75
CA ALA A 33 -0.84 3.90 5.90
C ALA A 33 -2.07 4.61 6.49
N ASP A 34 -3.25 4.35 5.95
CA ASP A 34 -4.52 4.74 6.55
C ASP A 34 -4.82 3.87 7.78
N ASP A 35 -4.20 4.22 8.91
CA ASP A 35 -4.32 3.48 10.17
C ASP A 35 -4.59 4.38 11.41
N GLY A 36 -4.79 5.68 11.21
CA GLY A 36 -4.87 6.64 12.34
C GLY A 36 -6.07 6.47 13.28
N LYS A 37 -7.04 5.59 12.96
CA LYS A 37 -8.23 5.34 13.80
C LYS A 37 -8.10 4.15 14.72
N VAL A 38 -7.31 3.15 14.34
CA VAL A 38 -7.21 1.89 15.07
C VAL A 38 -5.79 1.69 15.60
N MET A 39 -4.80 2.38 15.00
CA MET A 39 -3.38 2.31 15.37
C MET A 39 -2.94 0.85 15.51
N GLU A 40 -3.46 -0.01 14.65
CA GLU A 40 -3.10 -1.42 14.72
C GLU A 40 -1.66 -1.51 14.27
N LEU A 41 -1.28 -0.84 13.19
CA LEU A 41 0.03 -0.89 12.57
C LEU A 41 1.13 -0.53 13.59
N LEU A 42 1.88 -1.54 14.04
CA LEU A 42 3.06 -1.43 14.92
C LEU A 42 4.27 -0.80 14.20
N VAL A 43 4.08 0.31 13.49
CA VAL A 43 5.18 1.20 13.09
C VAL A 43 5.07 2.54 13.83
N THR A 44 6.17 3.29 13.81
CA THR A 44 6.22 4.66 14.33
C THR A 44 5.12 5.52 13.71
N ALA A 45 4.52 6.41 14.51
CA ALA A 45 3.42 7.28 14.08
C ALA A 45 3.73 8.12 12.82
N GLU A 46 5.00 8.29 12.49
CA GLU A 46 5.45 8.94 11.25
C GLU A 46 4.97 8.22 9.97
N PHE A 47 4.66 6.93 10.01
CA PHE A 47 4.19 6.16 8.85
C PHE A 47 2.66 6.12 8.72
N VAL A 48 1.93 6.71 9.66
CA VAL A 48 0.48 6.86 9.59
C VAL A 48 0.15 8.11 8.77
N CYS A 49 -0.88 8.03 7.92
CA CYS A 49 -1.32 9.17 7.13
C CYS A 49 -1.96 10.25 8.01
N THR A 50 -1.65 11.51 7.74
CA THR A 50 -2.38 12.65 8.31
C THR A 50 -3.75 12.82 7.63
N PRO A 51 -4.69 13.57 8.24
CA PRO A 51 -5.96 13.89 7.59
C PRO A 51 -5.81 14.55 6.21
N ASP A 52 -4.83 15.44 6.05
CA ASP A 52 -4.57 16.12 4.78
C ASP A 52 -4.02 15.15 3.73
N GLU A 53 -3.18 14.20 4.14
CA GLU A 53 -2.65 13.16 3.26
C GLU A 53 -3.76 12.21 2.79
N LEU A 54 -4.69 11.85 3.66
CA LEU A 54 -5.87 11.06 3.30
C LEU A 54 -6.76 11.80 2.29
N ALA A 55 -6.92 13.12 2.45
CA ALA A 55 -7.79 13.91 1.58
C ALA A 55 -7.18 14.19 0.20
N ALA A 56 -5.86 14.38 0.11
CA ALA A 56 -5.19 14.88 -1.10
C ALA A 56 -4.21 13.87 -1.74
N GLY A 57 -3.90 12.77 -1.06
CA GLY A 57 -2.95 11.75 -1.48
C GLY A 57 -3.45 10.87 -2.62
N ALA A 58 -2.53 10.15 -3.25
CA ALA A 58 -2.84 9.09 -4.21
C ALA A 58 -3.04 7.78 -3.45
N HIS A 59 -4.22 7.17 -3.59
CA HIS A 59 -4.62 5.99 -2.84
C HIS A 59 -4.28 4.70 -3.58
N PHE A 60 -3.73 3.73 -2.87
CA PHE A 60 -3.35 2.43 -3.40
C PHE A 60 -3.76 1.32 -2.43
N ALA A 61 -4.49 0.34 -2.96
CA ALA A 61 -4.76 -0.91 -2.27
C ALA A 61 -3.61 -1.90 -2.48
N VAL A 62 -3.01 -2.40 -1.39
CA VAL A 62 -1.96 -3.43 -1.46
C VAL A 62 -2.62 -4.80 -1.44
N THR A 63 -2.56 -5.56 -2.53
CA THR A 63 -3.13 -6.91 -2.59
C THR A 63 -2.03 -7.96 -2.59
N ARG A 64 -2.23 -9.04 -1.82
CA ARG A 64 -1.36 -10.21 -1.87
C ARG A 64 -1.89 -11.16 -2.93
N ARG A 65 -1.09 -11.49 -3.94
CA ARG A 65 -1.52 -12.40 -5.02
C ARG A 65 -1.54 -13.87 -4.57
N SER A 66 -0.87 -14.23 -3.47
CA SER A 66 -0.97 -15.54 -2.80
C SER A 66 -0.21 -15.54 -1.46
N ALA A 67 -0.69 -16.29 -0.47
CA ALA A 67 0.07 -16.55 0.76
C ALA A 67 1.30 -17.41 0.41
N GLY A 68 2.51 -16.94 0.72
CA GLY A 68 3.77 -17.67 0.50
C GLY A 68 4.67 -17.16 -0.64
N ALA A 69 4.23 -16.18 -1.44
CA ALA A 69 5.13 -15.53 -2.40
C ALA A 69 6.09 -14.55 -1.69
N PRO A 70 7.41 -14.54 -2.02
CA PRO A 70 8.35 -13.59 -1.46
C PRO A 70 7.96 -12.15 -1.85
N VAL A 71 8.11 -11.21 -0.91
CA VAL A 71 7.85 -9.79 -1.11
C VAL A 71 8.86 -9.26 -2.12
N GLY A 72 8.48 -9.17 -3.40
CA GLY A 72 9.39 -8.75 -4.46
C GLY A 72 8.80 -8.62 -5.87
N GLU A 73 7.63 -9.19 -6.15
CA GLU A 73 7.02 -9.04 -7.47
C GLU A 73 6.11 -7.81 -7.54
N VAL A 74 6.68 -6.69 -7.99
CA VAL A 74 5.92 -5.51 -8.41
C VAL A 74 5.17 -5.87 -9.68
N GLY A 75 3.89 -6.20 -9.54
CA GLY A 75 2.97 -6.37 -10.67
C GLY A 75 2.89 -5.09 -11.50
N ARG A 76 3.31 -5.18 -12.76
CA ARG A 76 3.27 -4.11 -13.76
C ARG A 76 1.86 -3.51 -13.85
N ALA A 77 1.78 -2.17 -13.92
CA ALA A 77 0.56 -1.37 -13.98
C ALA A 77 -0.50 -1.96 -14.91
N VAL A 78 -1.70 -2.22 -14.38
CA VAL A 78 -2.88 -2.49 -15.19
C VAL A 78 -3.43 -1.14 -15.64
N GLY A 79 -3.07 -0.79 -16.87
CA GLY A 79 -3.78 0.21 -17.64
C GLY A 79 -5.15 -0.34 -18.04
N ASP A 80 -6.15 0.49 -17.75
CA ASP A 80 -7.41 0.67 -18.42
C ASP A 80 -8.47 -0.44 -18.44
N GLN A 81 -9.68 0.04 -18.26
CA GLN A 81 -10.92 -0.68 -18.15
C GLN A 81 -11.21 -1.47 -19.44
N ARG A 82 -11.20 -2.81 -19.36
CA ARG A 82 -12.22 -3.65 -20.00
C ARG A 82 -12.09 -5.10 -19.55
N SER A 83 -13.22 -5.55 -18.99
CA SER A 83 -13.58 -6.94 -18.76
C SER A 83 -13.11 -7.85 -19.91
N GLY A 84 -12.38 -8.91 -19.56
CA GLY A 84 -11.88 -9.91 -20.49
C GLY A 84 -11.02 -10.93 -19.78
N VAL A 85 -11.67 -11.91 -19.13
CA VAL A 85 -10.99 -13.13 -18.67
C VAL A 85 -10.43 -13.85 -19.88
N THR A 86 -9.13 -14.11 -19.90
CA THR A 86 -8.53 -15.11 -20.79
C THR A 86 -7.54 -15.93 -19.99
N THR A 87 -7.94 -17.17 -19.72
CA THR A 87 -7.06 -18.26 -19.28
C THR A 87 -6.18 -18.65 -20.46
N VAL A 88 -4.87 -18.80 -20.26
CA VAL A 88 -3.96 -19.36 -21.26
C VAL A 88 -3.48 -20.70 -20.73
N GLU A 89 -3.59 -21.73 -21.60
CA GLU A 89 -3.22 -23.13 -21.39
C GLU A 89 -1.75 -23.34 -20.98
#